data_AF-R6F8T1-F1
#
_entry.id   AF-R6F8T1-F1
#
_cell.length_a   1.000
_cell.length_b   1.000
_cell.length_c   1.000
_cell.angle_alpha   90.00
_cell.angle_beta   90.00
_cell.angle_gamma   90.00
#
_symmetry.space_group_name_H-M   'P 1'
#
loop_
_entity.id
_entity.type
_entity.pdbx_description
1 polymer ?
#
loop_
_entity_poly.entity_id
_entity_poly.type
_entity_poly.pdbx_seq_one_letter_code
_entity_poly.pdbx_strand_id
1 'polypeptide(L)'
;MSIDPSTCTGNCEDVIGLGAVPTAWDNTLHLYRTSADQMLQGYFQTSATNNNTGKFAETAPFLVEVSKAQGFVVNGEVKIASSAMSYLFTLPTVKMGTGEGANDKSRATYNYVKVVDKDWTKDPATGINATTVAEGEFEVFSVDGVKLSKLQKGLNIVRSADGKVKKVLVK
;
A
#
# COMPACT_ATOMS: atom_id res chain seq x y z
N MET A 1 -1.09 -3.95 0.47
CA MET A 1 -2.33 -4.74 0.35
C MET A 1 -3.40 -3.88 -0.30
N SER A 2 -4.32 -4.47 -1.07
CA SER A 2 -5.55 -3.79 -1.54
C SER A 2 -6.74 -4.59 -1.06
N ILE A 3 -7.67 -3.92 -0.37
CA ILE A 3 -8.78 -4.56 0.33
C ILE A 3 -10.06 -3.83 -0.05
N ASP A 4 -11.07 -4.59 -0.48
CA ASP A 4 -12.40 -4.10 -0.79
C ASP A 4 -13.36 -4.47 0.35
N PRO A 5 -13.90 -3.50 1.10
CA PRO A 5 -14.82 -3.74 2.21
C PRO A 5 -16.27 -3.96 1.76
N SER A 6 -16.60 -3.92 0.47
CA SER A 6 -17.99 -4.00 -0.03
C SER A 6 -18.72 -5.29 0.35
N THR A 7 -17.98 -6.37 0.64
CA THR A 7 -18.51 -7.66 1.09
C THR A 7 -18.67 -7.77 2.61
N CYS A 8 -18.20 -6.77 3.36
CA CYS A 8 -18.41 -6.67 4.80
C CYS A 8 -19.88 -6.31 5.11
N THR A 9 -20.51 -7.13 5.93
CA THR A 9 -21.93 -7.05 6.31
C THR A 9 -22.18 -7.19 7.81
N GLY A 10 -21.14 -7.52 8.59
CA GLY A 10 -21.16 -7.62 10.04
C GLY A 10 -21.20 -6.26 10.73
N ASN A 11 -21.45 -6.24 12.03
CA ASN A 11 -21.58 -4.99 12.78
C ASN A 11 -20.23 -4.26 12.87
N CYS A 12 -19.22 -4.98 13.36
CA CYS A 12 -17.84 -4.56 13.43
C CYS A 12 -16.99 -5.77 12.99
N GLU A 13 -16.42 -5.69 11.79
CA GLU A 13 -15.56 -6.73 11.24
C GLU A 13 -14.10 -6.38 11.50
N ASP A 14 -13.34 -7.30 12.07
CA ASP A 14 -11.88 -7.21 12.13
C ASP A 14 -11.32 -7.57 10.75
N VAL A 15 -10.92 -6.56 9.99
CA VAL A 15 -10.48 -6.67 8.60
C VAL A 15 -9.02 -7.06 8.50
N ILE A 16 -8.17 -6.73 9.48
CA ILE A 16 -6.76 -7.12 9.45
C ILE A 16 -6.26 -7.28 10.87
N GLY A 17 -5.85 -8.50 11.25
CA GLY A 17 -4.99 -8.75 12.39
C GLY A 17 -3.58 -9.15 11.92
N LEU A 18 -2.55 -8.36 12.25
CA LEU A 18 -1.13 -8.68 11.98
C LEU A 18 -0.33 -8.77 13.27
N GLY A 19 0.23 -9.93 13.55
CA GLY A 19 1.06 -10.15 14.75
C GLY A 19 1.54 -11.60 14.87
N ALA A 20 2.11 -11.94 16.02
CA ALA A 20 2.50 -13.32 16.33
C ALA A 20 1.26 -14.23 16.48
N VAL A 21 0.17 -13.65 17.01
CA VAL A 21 -1.17 -14.24 17.16
C VAL A 21 -2.17 -13.21 16.63
N PRO A 22 -2.71 -13.37 15.41
CA PRO A 22 -3.52 -12.35 14.74
C PRO A 22 -4.81 -11.94 15.45
N THR A 23 -5.29 -12.71 16.42
CA THR A 23 -6.51 -12.44 17.20
C THR A 23 -6.22 -11.98 18.62
N ALA A 24 -4.95 -11.78 18.99
CA ALA A 24 -4.58 -11.25 20.30
C ALA A 24 -4.69 -9.72 20.29
N TRP A 25 -5.19 -9.13 21.36
CA TRP A 25 -5.30 -7.67 21.48
C TRP A 25 -3.93 -6.99 21.54
N ASP A 26 -3.07 -7.45 22.44
CA ASP A 26 -1.75 -6.85 22.65
C ASP A 26 -0.77 -7.17 21.50
N ASN A 27 0.02 -6.17 21.15
CA ASN A 27 1.15 -6.25 20.22
C ASN A 27 0.78 -6.78 18.82
N THR A 28 -0.47 -6.59 18.43
CA THR A 28 -1.03 -7.00 17.14
C THR A 28 -1.69 -5.76 16.53
N LEU A 29 -1.40 -5.51 15.25
CA LEU A 29 -2.08 -4.47 14.50
C LEU A 29 -3.46 -4.97 14.12
N HIS A 30 -4.49 -4.23 14.51
CA HIS A 30 -5.87 -4.48 14.13
C HIS A 30 -6.39 -3.36 13.25
N LEU A 31 -7.19 -3.69 12.24
CA LEU A 31 -7.98 -2.73 11.46
C LEU A 31 -9.42 -3.23 11.42
N TYR A 32 -10.32 -2.49 12.04
CA TYR A 32 -11.74 -2.81 12.06
C TYR A 32 -12.50 -1.97 11.04
N ARG A 33 -13.59 -2.52 10.53
CA ARG A 33 -14.60 -1.80 9.77
C ARG A 33 -15.94 -1.88 10.50
N THR A 34 -16.53 -0.72 10.78
CA THR A 34 -17.90 -0.65 11.29
C THR A 34 -18.86 -0.43 10.12
N SER A 35 -19.77 -1.37 9.88
CA SER A 35 -20.67 -1.28 8.70
C SER A 35 -21.74 -0.20 8.84
N ALA A 36 -22.11 0.18 10.07
CA ALA A 36 -23.15 1.17 10.34
C ALA A 36 -22.77 2.60 9.88
N ASP A 37 -21.48 2.94 9.94
CA ASP A 37 -20.96 4.25 9.54
C ASP A 37 -19.93 4.17 8.40
N GLN A 38 -19.62 2.97 7.91
CA GLN A 38 -18.66 2.73 6.84
C GLN A 38 -17.29 3.35 7.13
N MET A 39 -16.88 3.28 8.40
CA MET A 39 -15.59 3.79 8.85
C MET A 39 -14.63 2.67 9.24
N LEU A 40 -13.36 2.95 8.99
CA LEU A 40 -12.24 2.14 9.44
C LEU A 40 -11.69 2.68 10.77
N GLN A 41 -11.14 1.79 11.58
CA GLN A 41 -10.43 2.17 12.80
C GLN A 41 -9.29 1.20 13.09
N GLY A 42 -8.07 1.73 13.20
CA GLY A 42 -6.87 0.97 13.46
C GLY A 42 -6.45 1.04 14.93
N TYR A 43 -5.85 -0.04 15.41
CA TYR A 43 -5.28 -0.16 16.75
C TYR A 43 -3.95 -0.89 16.72
N PHE A 44 -3.05 -0.48 17.61
CA PHE A 44 -1.89 -1.29 17.98
C PHE A 44 -1.67 -1.18 19.49
N GLN A 45 -2.27 -2.09 20.25
CA GLN A 45 -2.13 -2.07 21.70
C GLN A 45 -0.72 -2.48 22.10
N THR A 46 -0.15 -1.74 23.06
CA THR A 46 1.10 -2.06 23.75
C THR A 46 0.85 -2.01 25.26
N SER A 47 1.83 -2.41 26.06
CA SER A 47 1.76 -2.21 27.51
C SER A 47 1.71 -0.73 27.93
N ALA A 48 2.13 0.20 27.05
CA ALA A 48 2.21 1.64 27.35
C ALA A 48 1.00 2.43 26.84
N THR A 49 0.44 2.06 25.69
CA THR A 49 -0.62 2.83 25.01
C THR A 49 -1.41 1.94 24.02
N ASN A 50 -2.60 2.39 23.64
CA ASN A 50 -3.51 1.69 22.73
C ASN A 50 -3.39 2.09 21.25
N ASN A 51 -2.56 3.10 20.93
CA ASN A 51 -2.30 3.63 19.57
C ASN A 51 -3.53 3.60 18.64
N ASN A 52 -4.64 4.17 19.10
CA ASN A 52 -5.89 4.23 18.37
C ASN A 52 -5.84 5.33 17.31
N THR A 53 -6.17 5.00 16.06
CA THR A 53 -6.22 5.98 14.96
C THR A 53 -7.41 6.94 15.05
N GLY A 54 -8.40 6.61 15.88
CA GLY A 54 -9.77 7.11 15.73
C GLY A 54 -10.42 6.56 14.45
N LYS A 55 -11.72 6.83 14.28
CA LYS A 55 -12.43 6.45 13.06
C LYS A 55 -12.01 7.34 11.89
N PHE A 56 -11.82 6.74 10.71
CA PHE A 56 -11.57 7.44 9.46
C PHE A 56 -12.34 6.80 8.30
N ALA A 57 -12.60 7.56 7.25
CA ALA A 57 -13.40 7.09 6.12
C ALA A 57 -12.74 5.94 5.37
N GLU A 58 -13.55 4.98 4.90
CA GLU A 58 -13.09 3.92 4.01
C GLU A 58 -13.11 4.34 2.53
N THR A 59 -12.38 3.61 1.69
CA THR A 59 -12.56 3.59 0.24
C THR A 59 -12.75 2.14 -0.22
N ALA A 60 -13.35 1.92 -1.38
CA ALA A 60 -13.54 0.58 -1.94
C ALA A 60 -12.89 0.50 -3.34
N PRO A 61 -11.66 -0.07 -3.46
CA PRO A 61 -10.82 -0.61 -2.40
C PRO A 61 -10.04 0.48 -1.62
N PHE A 62 -9.52 0.13 -0.45
CA PHE A 62 -8.49 0.89 0.25
C PHE A 62 -7.14 0.17 0.20
N LEU A 63 -6.06 0.96 0.23
CA LEU A 63 -4.69 0.47 0.16
C LEU A 63 -4.06 0.53 1.54
N VAL A 64 -3.46 -0.58 1.96
CA VAL A 64 -2.72 -0.66 3.22
C VAL A 64 -1.26 -0.96 2.97
N GLU A 65 -0.39 -0.20 3.62
CA GLU A 65 1.03 -0.52 3.79
C GLU A 65 1.34 -0.66 5.29
N VAL A 66 2.15 -1.67 5.62
CA VAL A 66 2.73 -1.84 6.95
C VAL A 66 4.23 -2.00 6.78
N SER A 67 5.01 -1.01 7.20
CA SER A 67 6.44 -0.97 6.93
C SER A 67 7.26 -0.40 8.10
N LYS A 68 8.53 -0.81 8.21
CA LYS A 68 9.47 -0.24 9.20
C LYS A 68 9.75 1.25 8.95
N ALA A 69 9.54 1.72 7.71
CA ALA A 69 9.79 3.10 7.33
C ALA A 69 8.70 4.04 7.86
N GLN A 70 7.43 3.71 7.63
CA GLN A 70 6.32 4.63 7.93
C GLN A 70 5.41 4.12 9.05
N GLY A 71 5.29 2.82 9.24
CA GLY A 71 4.35 2.20 10.17
C GLY A 71 3.12 1.69 9.42
N PHE A 72 1.93 1.96 9.95
CA PHE A 72 0.64 1.58 9.36
C PHE A 72 0.11 2.76 8.56
N VAL A 73 -0.01 2.57 7.25
CA VAL A 73 -0.40 3.58 6.29
C VAL A 73 -1.64 3.09 5.58
N VAL A 74 -2.65 3.96 5.47
CA VAL A 74 -3.87 3.70 4.70
C VAL A 74 -4.04 4.79 3.66
N ASN A 75 -4.20 4.41 2.39
CA ASN A 75 -4.35 5.32 1.26
C ASN A 75 -3.24 6.39 1.18
N GLY A 76 -2.00 6.03 1.55
CA GLY A 76 -0.84 6.92 1.53
C GLY A 76 -0.70 7.82 2.76
N GLU A 77 -1.63 7.76 3.71
CA GLU A 77 -1.58 8.53 4.96
C GLU A 77 -1.12 7.66 6.13
N VAL A 78 -0.13 8.13 6.89
CA VAL A 78 0.36 7.44 8.09
C VAL A 78 -0.71 7.52 9.17
N LYS A 79 -1.27 6.36 9.55
CA LYS A 79 -2.28 6.24 10.60
C LYS A 79 -1.67 5.88 11.95
N ILE A 80 -0.66 5.02 11.99
CA ILE A 80 0.14 4.73 13.19
C ILE A 80 1.61 4.74 12.80
N ALA A 81 2.42 5.57 13.44
CA ALA A 81 3.86 5.66 13.16
C ALA A 81 4.60 4.37 13.50
N SER A 82 5.69 4.07 12.77
CA SER A 82 6.48 2.85 12.98
C SER A 82 7.03 2.69 14.40
N SER A 83 7.39 3.80 15.06
CA SER A 83 7.88 3.82 16.44
C SER A 83 6.86 3.30 17.45
N ALA A 84 5.56 3.47 17.18
CA ALA A 84 4.47 3.01 18.05
C ALA A 84 4.16 1.51 17.88
N MET A 85 4.71 0.87 16.83
CA MET A 85 4.48 -0.54 16.50
C MET A 85 5.79 -1.35 16.48
N SER A 86 6.79 -0.91 17.23
CA SER A 86 8.15 -1.46 17.19
C SER A 86 8.19 -2.99 17.39
N TYR A 87 7.35 -3.52 18.29
CA TYR A 87 7.27 -4.96 18.54
C TYR A 87 6.96 -5.77 17.27
N LEU A 88 5.97 -5.35 16.48
CA LEU A 88 5.58 -6.03 15.24
C LEU A 88 6.78 -6.24 14.31
N PHE A 89 7.66 -5.24 14.25
CA PHE A 89 8.84 -5.22 13.39
C PHE A 89 10.04 -5.99 13.93
N THR A 90 9.97 -6.49 15.17
CA THR A 90 10.95 -7.41 15.75
C THR A 90 10.59 -8.88 15.52
N LEU A 91 9.37 -9.17 15.09
CA LEU A 91 8.91 -10.55 14.89
C LEU A 91 9.65 -11.23 13.72
N PRO A 92 10.15 -12.46 13.91
CA PRO A 92 10.72 -13.25 12.81
C PRO A 92 9.65 -13.81 11.89
N THR A 93 8.41 -13.94 12.37
CA THR A 93 7.25 -14.35 11.59
C THR A 93 6.06 -13.48 11.99
N VAL A 94 5.43 -12.86 10.99
CA VAL A 94 4.15 -12.17 11.14
C VAL A 94 3.08 -13.06 10.54
N LYS A 95 2.01 -13.30 11.29
CA LYS A 95 0.81 -13.99 10.79
C LYS A 95 -0.24 -12.94 10.47
N MET A 96 -1.08 -13.26 9.50
CA MET A 96 -2.26 -12.48 9.14
C MET A 96 -3.52 -13.30 9.43
N GLY A 97 -4.51 -12.67 10.03
CA GLY A 97 -5.79 -13.28 10.39
C GLY A 97 -6.85 -12.23 10.70
N THR A 98 -8.01 -12.67 11.17
CA THR A 98 -9.17 -11.82 11.49
C THR A 98 -10.01 -12.44 12.60
N GLY A 99 -10.86 -11.63 13.23
CA GLY A 99 -11.80 -12.04 14.27
C GLY A 99 -11.22 -11.91 15.68
N GLU A 100 -10.53 -10.80 15.98
CA GLU A 100 -10.13 -10.45 17.34
C GLU A 100 -11.35 -10.36 18.28
N GLY A 101 -11.24 -11.02 19.44
CA GLY A 101 -12.24 -10.95 20.51
C GLY A 101 -13.64 -11.41 20.09
N ALA A 102 -14.63 -10.54 20.33
CA ALA A 102 -16.03 -10.76 19.95
C ALA A 102 -16.40 -10.13 18.58
N ASN A 103 -15.41 -9.58 17.86
CA ASN A 103 -15.65 -8.97 16.56
C ASN A 103 -15.90 -10.04 15.49
N ASP A 104 -16.65 -9.65 14.46
CA ASP A 104 -16.91 -10.51 13.32
C ASP A 104 -15.59 -10.76 12.56
N LYS A 105 -15.41 -11.99 12.06
CA LYS A 105 -14.36 -12.26 11.07
C LYS A 105 -14.63 -11.45 9.80
N SER A 106 -13.57 -10.90 9.22
CA SER A 106 -13.65 -10.21 7.93
C SER A 106 -14.33 -11.04 6.85
N ARG A 107 -15.24 -10.38 6.14
CA ARG A 107 -15.77 -10.81 4.85
C ARG A 107 -15.18 -9.99 3.70
N ALA A 108 -14.26 -9.06 3.97
CA ALA A 108 -13.65 -8.21 2.95
C ALA A 108 -12.93 -9.02 1.86
N THR A 109 -12.88 -8.48 0.64
CA THR A 109 -12.12 -9.09 -0.45
C THR A 109 -10.71 -8.52 -0.49
N TYR A 110 -9.70 -9.38 -0.32
CA TYR A 110 -8.29 -8.99 -0.40
C TYR A 110 -7.81 -9.16 -1.85
N ASN A 111 -7.93 -8.10 -2.65
CA ASN A 111 -7.52 -8.10 -4.06
C ASN A 111 -6.05 -8.52 -4.23
N TYR A 112 -5.17 -8.07 -3.33
CA TYR A 112 -3.82 -8.61 -3.23
C TYR A 112 -3.22 -8.38 -1.84
N VAL A 113 -2.38 -9.33 -1.43
CA VAL A 113 -1.43 -9.21 -0.32
C VAL A 113 -0.05 -9.51 -0.88
N LYS A 114 0.89 -8.57 -0.74
CA LYS A 114 2.28 -8.71 -1.17
C LYS A 114 3.17 -8.38 0.01
N VAL A 115 4.07 -9.30 0.34
CA VAL A 115 5.18 -9.06 1.25
C VAL A 115 6.41 -8.79 0.39
N VAL A 116 7.17 -7.78 0.78
CA VAL A 116 8.33 -7.31 0.04
C VAL A 116 9.44 -6.96 1.01
N ASP A 117 10.68 -6.93 0.52
CA ASP A 117 11.82 -6.48 1.30
C ASP A 117 11.71 -4.98 1.65
N LYS A 118 12.44 -4.55 2.68
CA LYS A 118 12.45 -3.15 3.16
C LYS A 118 12.75 -2.15 2.03
N ASP A 119 13.67 -2.51 1.15
CA ASP A 119 14.16 -1.65 0.07
C ASP A 119 13.42 -1.93 -1.25
N TRP A 120 12.26 -2.60 -1.18
CA TRP A 120 11.44 -2.82 -2.35
C TRP A 120 10.86 -1.52 -2.86
N THR A 121 11.21 -1.19 -4.09
CA THR A 121 10.53 -0.17 -4.88
C THR A 121 9.46 -0.83 -5.71
N LYS A 122 8.29 -0.19 -5.82
CA LYS A 122 7.28 -0.62 -6.79
C LYS A 122 7.92 -0.66 -8.17
N ASP A 123 7.84 -1.82 -8.82
CA ASP A 123 8.32 -1.95 -10.20
C ASP A 123 7.72 -0.81 -11.00
N PRO A 124 8.55 -0.02 -11.68
CA PRO A 124 8.02 1.02 -12.52
C PRO A 124 7.13 0.35 -13.57
N ALA A 125 5.99 0.98 -13.89
CA ALA A 125 5.01 0.39 -14.80
C ALA A 125 5.76 -0.05 -16.08
N THR A 126 5.56 -1.30 -16.48
CA THR A 126 6.27 -1.94 -17.59
C THR A 126 6.34 -1.06 -18.86
N GLY A 127 7.36 -1.27 -19.68
CA GLY A 127 7.59 -0.50 -20.91
C GLY A 127 8.43 0.76 -20.70
N ILE A 128 8.23 1.79 -21.52
CA ILE A 128 9.00 3.07 -21.47
C ILE A 128 8.96 3.71 -20.07
N ASN A 129 7.92 3.43 -19.29
CA ASN A 129 7.80 3.93 -17.93
C ASN A 129 8.76 3.28 -16.93
N ALA A 130 9.40 2.17 -17.30
CA ALA A 130 10.41 1.46 -16.53
C ALA A 130 11.83 2.02 -16.66
N THR A 131 12.07 2.92 -17.61
CA THR A 131 13.41 3.50 -17.77
C THR A 131 13.59 4.70 -16.85
N THR A 132 14.78 4.76 -16.24
CA THR A 132 15.30 5.90 -15.49
C THR A 132 16.20 6.72 -16.41
N VAL A 133 16.07 8.04 -16.32
CA VAL A 133 16.81 8.99 -17.16
C VAL A 133 17.55 9.94 -16.23
N ALA A 134 18.84 10.17 -16.49
CA ALA A 134 19.65 11.06 -15.66
C ALA A 134 19.11 12.50 -15.70
N GLU A 135 19.33 13.26 -14.63
CA GLU A 135 18.89 14.65 -14.54
C GLU A 135 19.46 15.49 -15.70
N GLY A 136 18.58 16.20 -16.41
CA GLY A 136 18.95 16.96 -17.61
C GLY A 136 18.99 16.15 -18.93
N GLU A 137 18.82 14.83 -18.88
CA GLU A 137 18.77 13.97 -20.07
C GLU A 137 17.34 13.59 -20.50
N PHE A 138 17.26 13.00 -21.69
CA PHE A 138 16.06 12.37 -22.22
C PHE A 138 16.43 11.10 -23.00
N GLU A 139 15.54 10.12 -22.98
CA GLU A 139 15.62 8.94 -23.85
C GLU A 139 14.57 9.03 -24.95
N VAL A 140 14.91 8.52 -26.13
CA VAL A 140 14.03 8.51 -27.31
C VAL A 140 13.64 7.07 -27.63
N PHE A 141 12.38 6.87 -27.96
CA PHE A 141 11.82 5.59 -28.38
C PHE A 141 10.99 5.75 -29.65
N SER A 142 10.92 4.67 -30.43
CA SER A 142 9.92 4.54 -31.49
C SER A 142 8.51 4.42 -30.88
N VAL A 143 7.49 4.54 -31.72
CA VAL A 143 6.10 4.31 -31.31
C VAL A 143 5.83 2.88 -30.83
N ASP A 144 6.68 1.92 -31.24
CA ASP A 144 6.64 0.52 -30.81
C ASP A 144 7.46 0.27 -29.54
N GLY A 145 8.02 1.32 -28.92
CA GLY A 145 8.77 1.23 -27.67
C GLY A 145 10.23 0.80 -27.81
N VAL A 146 10.79 0.78 -29.03
CA VAL A 146 12.21 0.48 -29.26
C VAL A 146 13.05 1.71 -28.95
N LYS A 147 14.08 1.58 -28.11
CA LYS A 147 15.00 2.70 -27.80
C LYS A 147 15.78 3.12 -29.06
N LEU A 148 15.85 4.42 -29.29
CA LEU A 148 16.51 5.05 -30.44
C LEU A 148 17.73 5.85 -29.96
N SER A 149 18.77 5.93 -30.78
CA SER A 149 19.98 6.71 -30.47
C SER A 149 19.81 8.21 -30.65
N LYS A 150 18.78 8.63 -31.39
CA LYS A 150 18.43 10.02 -31.67
C LYS A 150 17.00 10.12 -32.17
N LEU A 151 16.46 11.34 -32.14
CA LEU A 151 15.20 11.69 -32.79
C LEU A 151 15.22 11.31 -34.28
N GLN A 152 14.16 10.67 -34.74
CA GLN A 152 13.92 10.34 -36.14
C GLN A 152 12.89 11.29 -36.74
N LYS A 153 12.88 11.45 -38.06
CA LYS A 153 11.79 12.14 -38.75
C LYS A 153 10.47 11.41 -38.48
N GLY A 154 9.41 12.15 -38.18
CA GLY A 154 8.11 11.62 -37.77
C GLY A 154 7.92 11.60 -36.26
N LEU A 155 7.05 10.70 -35.79
CA LEU A 155 6.62 10.65 -34.39
C LEU A 155 7.63 9.88 -33.53
N ASN A 156 8.06 10.50 -32.44
CA ASN A 156 8.96 9.92 -31.45
C ASN A 156 8.28 9.95 -30.07
N ILE A 157 8.63 8.99 -29.22
CA ILE A 157 8.29 9.01 -27.80
C ILE A 157 9.53 9.43 -27.03
N VAL A 158 9.42 10.46 -26.20
CA VAL A 158 10.53 10.99 -25.39
C VAL A 158 10.20 10.83 -23.92
N ARG A 159 11.11 10.21 -23.17
CA ARG A 159 11.05 10.07 -21.70
C ARG A 159 12.05 11.04 -21.08
N SER A 160 11.59 11.90 -20.19
CA SER A 160 12.42 12.84 -19.44
C SER A 160 12.78 12.32 -18.04
N ALA A 161 13.79 12.91 -17.42
CA ALA A 161 14.26 12.59 -16.06
C ALA A 161 13.17 12.69 -14.98
N ASP A 162 12.19 13.58 -15.15
CA ASP A 162 11.04 13.75 -14.25
C ASP A 162 9.99 12.62 -14.37
N GLY A 163 10.27 11.59 -15.17
CA GLY A 163 9.37 10.48 -15.42
C GLY A 163 8.27 10.77 -16.44
N LYS A 164 8.19 11.97 -17.02
CA LYS A 164 7.16 12.26 -18.02
C LYS A 164 7.50 11.67 -19.39
N VAL A 165 6.48 11.18 -20.07
CA VAL A 165 6.55 10.69 -21.46
C VAL A 165 5.81 11.68 -22.37
N LYS A 166 6.46 12.14 -23.43
CA LYS A 166 5.90 13.09 -24.40
C LYS A 166 5.99 12.53 -25.83
N LYS A 167 5.00 12.87 -26.65
CA LYS A 167 5.03 12.64 -28.10
C LYS A 167 5.67 13.85 -28.78
N VAL A 168 6.71 13.62 -29.58
CA VAL A 168 7.44 14.66 -30.31
C VAL A 168 7.40 14.37 -31.80
N LEU A 169 6.84 15.29 -32.59
CA LEU A 169 6.83 15.20 -34.04
C LEU A 169 8.01 16.00 -34.61
N VAL A 170 8.91 15.33 -35.33
CA VAL A 170 10.03 15.94 -36.03
C VAL A 170 9.70 16.01 -37.52
N LYS A 171 9.77 17.22 -38.08
CA LYS A 171 9.45 17.49 -39.50
C LYS A 171 10.61 17.14 -40.43
#